data_AF-A0A5M3Z3T2-F1
#
_entry.id   AF-A0A5M3Z3T2-F1
#
_cell.length_a   1.000
_cell.length_b   1.000
_cell.length_c   1.000
_cell.angle_alpha   90.00
_cell.angle_beta   90.00
_cell.angle_gamma   90.00
#
_symmetry.space_group_name_H-M   'P 1'
#
loop_
_entity.id
_entity.type
_entity.pdbx_description
1 polymer ?
#
loop_
_entity_poly.entity_id
_entity_poly.type
_entity_poly.pdbx_seq_one_letter_code
_entity_poly.pdbx_strand_id
1 'polypeptide(L)'
;MSSDKPTGIPNWKPLSFHPLYLLILIALHVTSIAGIQIVVSKHGQDVADIDLVRQNTTNIKPNSIFIFEENSATSFLAWQYLPVAIATIVGLCWETLDVTVRKLEPFHQLSSEEGGDWSNSIGLDYVAQFSFFVPYIALKNRHYAVAVAASVYILSASIIPALTGAMWSIEWGSLSYSSDRVDGPRYATVSINHGFTIATQALHGLVAAGGIVLLFVLWRRRTGLYHDPRGIAGPVSLISEAKRCDSKMLTVFGQIPSFSSSDVLARSLKGVRFRLKHMSTAREDGTLDTAYQLAADSAPAIVNRSQDSVFHHNRTDASGWWLQKRAVWGAEIFLWLGQAAIAAAIYKVAQVVAPDDVADRMKPAIAKMVYTLCTTIGGMMWQSIQRDVQLFEPWRQLARGRAASALETLVERDVSRHGVVHGGLLSLRKGWLVSVWASFAVLMVHVATVFIPPLLELVYAAGMVDASPFKQREIGVLTGSKGLALAITGIAIHLVIFCNLVFLLLSGRTRPFMPRRPATLASQILYVCRSDRLLDAFAHTSMASSAELAQHLSSHGGTYRFGWFLWPWRRIWFVAVEEQTPGAAWREFDFARGTYDFQYCM
;
A
#
# COMPACT_ATOMS: atom_id res chain seq x y z
N MET A 1 25.78 12.15 -40.91
CA MET A 1 25.31 12.68 -39.61
C MET A 1 25.52 11.60 -38.58
N SER A 2 26.38 11.84 -37.59
CA SER A 2 26.79 10.88 -36.57
C SER A 2 25.59 10.40 -35.77
N SER A 3 25.32 9.09 -35.80
CA SER A 3 24.35 8.47 -34.90
C SER A 3 24.95 8.41 -33.51
N ASP A 4 24.63 9.40 -32.67
CA ASP A 4 24.75 9.26 -31.23
C ASP A 4 23.81 8.14 -30.79
N LYS A 5 24.33 6.90 -30.75
CA LYS A 5 23.67 5.83 -30.02
C LYS A 5 23.52 6.32 -28.58
N PRO A 6 22.33 6.29 -27.97
CA PRO A 6 22.20 6.62 -26.56
C PRO A 6 22.93 5.53 -25.74
N THR A 7 24.19 5.77 -25.41
CA THR A 7 25.08 4.83 -24.69
C THR A 7 24.89 4.88 -23.17
N GLY A 8 24.03 5.77 -22.66
CA GLY A 8 23.79 5.95 -21.24
C GLY A 8 22.62 5.12 -20.70
N ILE A 9 22.74 4.70 -19.43
CA ILE A 9 21.63 4.11 -18.67
C ILE A 9 20.51 5.15 -18.57
N PRO A 10 19.29 4.85 -19.06
CA PRO A 10 18.17 5.79 -19.04
C PRO A 10 17.70 6.08 -17.60
N ASN A 11 17.15 7.27 -17.39
CA ASN A 11 16.89 7.80 -16.04
C ASN A 11 15.57 8.57 -15.94
N TRP A 12 14.48 7.97 -16.43
CA TRP A 12 13.15 8.48 -16.15
C TRP A 12 12.85 8.39 -14.64
N LYS A 13 12.34 9.46 -14.04
CA LYS A 13 11.96 9.46 -12.62
C LYS A 13 10.49 9.82 -12.43
N PRO A 14 9.77 9.11 -11.55
CA PRO A 14 8.41 9.47 -11.19
C PRO A 14 8.38 10.74 -10.35
N LEU A 15 7.20 11.38 -10.25
CA LEU A 15 7.01 12.60 -9.46
C LEU A 15 7.39 12.41 -7.98
N SER A 16 7.16 11.24 -7.41
CA SER A 16 7.53 10.92 -6.02
C SER A 16 9.04 10.94 -5.78
N PHE A 17 9.86 10.77 -6.82
CA PHE A 17 11.33 10.86 -6.72
C PHE A 17 11.84 12.29 -6.94
N HIS A 18 10.95 13.23 -7.27
CA HIS A 18 11.33 14.62 -7.47
C HIS A 18 11.80 15.23 -6.14
N PRO A 19 12.93 15.96 -6.10
CA PRO A 19 13.46 16.56 -4.87
C PRO A 19 12.44 17.41 -4.12
N LEU A 20 11.64 18.21 -4.82
CA LEU A 20 10.59 19.04 -4.22
C LEU A 20 9.55 18.20 -3.45
N TYR A 21 9.17 17.03 -3.96
CA TYR A 21 8.21 16.16 -3.28
C TYR A 21 8.75 15.71 -1.92
N LEU A 22 9.99 15.22 -1.90
CA LEU A 22 10.68 14.79 -0.68
C LEU A 22 10.95 15.96 0.28
N LEU A 23 11.36 17.12 -0.24
CA LEU A 23 11.58 18.32 0.57
C LEU A 23 10.29 18.79 1.26
N ILE A 24 9.14 18.73 0.57
CA ILE A 24 7.84 19.03 1.17
C ILE A 24 7.54 18.04 2.31
N LEU A 25 7.73 16.73 2.10
CA LEU A 25 7.51 15.74 3.17
C LEU A 25 8.42 15.97 4.37
N ILE A 26 9.71 16.23 4.15
CA ILE A 26 10.66 16.54 5.22
C ILE A 26 10.24 17.82 5.95
N ALA A 27 9.88 18.88 5.21
CA ALA A 27 9.43 20.14 5.77
C ALA A 27 8.16 19.99 6.62
N LEU A 28 7.22 19.12 6.23
CA LEU A 28 6.04 18.81 7.03
C LEU A 28 6.43 18.22 8.39
N HIS A 29 7.38 17.28 8.45
CA HIS A 29 7.84 16.74 9.74
C HIS A 29 8.58 17.78 10.59
N VAL A 30 9.43 18.61 9.99
CA VAL A 30 10.13 19.70 10.70
C VAL A 30 9.12 20.72 11.25
N THR A 31 8.10 21.07 10.46
CA THR A 31 7.03 21.98 10.87
C THR A 31 6.20 21.36 11.99
N SER A 32 5.91 20.05 11.97
CA SER A 32 5.26 19.36 13.08
C SER A 32 6.09 19.44 14.37
N ILE A 33 7.42 19.25 14.31
CA ILE A 33 8.28 19.39 15.49
C ILE A 33 8.19 20.80 16.06
N ALA A 34 8.34 21.83 15.20
CA ALA A 34 8.24 23.23 15.60
C ALA A 34 6.86 23.55 16.19
N GLY A 35 5.78 23.06 15.56
CA GLY A 35 4.40 23.23 16.03
C GLY A 35 4.19 22.60 17.42
N ILE A 36 4.67 21.38 17.62
CA ILE A 36 4.61 20.71 18.93
C ILE A 36 5.40 21.52 19.98
N GLN A 37 6.59 22.02 19.63
CA GLN A 37 7.40 22.82 20.57
C GLN A 37 6.71 24.13 20.96
N ILE A 38 6.06 24.81 20.02
CA ILE A 38 5.27 26.02 20.28
C ILE A 38 4.11 25.70 21.22
N VAL A 39 3.37 24.62 20.95
CA VAL A 39 2.25 24.18 21.79
C VAL A 39 2.71 23.84 23.21
N VAL A 40 3.81 23.11 23.37
CA VAL A 40 4.38 22.78 24.69
C VAL A 40 4.84 24.03 25.44
N SER A 41 5.50 24.96 24.75
CA SER A 41 5.93 26.23 25.36
C SER A 41 4.75 27.05 25.84
N LYS A 42 3.69 27.15 25.02
CA LYS A 42 2.47 27.88 25.39
C LYS A 42 1.75 27.19 26.55
N HIS A 43 1.65 25.87 26.53
CA HIS A 43 1.07 25.11 27.64
C HIS A 43 1.83 25.40 28.93
N GLY A 44 3.17 25.40 28.92
CA GLY A 44 3.98 25.74 30.09
C GLY A 44 3.71 27.14 30.65
N GLN A 45 3.36 28.12 29.81
CA GLN A 45 2.95 29.46 30.24
C GLN A 45 1.56 29.47 30.87
N ASP A 46 0.64 28.68 30.33
CA ASP A 46 -0.77 28.62 30.73
C ASP A 46 -1.03 27.60 31.87
N VAL A 47 -0.01 26.86 32.34
CA VAL A 47 -0.16 25.81 33.39
C VAL A 47 -0.80 26.36 34.67
N ALA A 48 -0.45 27.58 35.08
CA ALA A 48 -1.04 28.19 36.28
C ALA A 48 -2.57 28.34 36.13
N ASP A 49 -3.04 28.83 34.98
CA ASP A 49 -4.47 28.99 34.71
C ASP A 49 -5.18 27.62 34.60
N ILE A 50 -4.52 26.63 33.99
CA ILE A 50 -5.02 25.26 33.88
C ILE A 50 -5.18 24.64 35.28
N ASP A 51 -4.19 24.79 36.15
CA ASP A 51 -4.21 24.23 37.49
C ASP A 51 -5.24 24.93 38.38
N LEU A 52 -5.46 26.24 38.21
CA LEU A 52 -6.53 26.97 38.91
C LEU A 52 -7.93 26.44 38.53
N VAL A 53 -8.17 26.14 37.24
CA VAL A 53 -9.42 25.52 36.78
C VAL A 53 -9.57 24.11 37.31
N ARG A 54 -8.49 23.31 37.35
CA ARG A 54 -8.50 21.96 37.94
C ARG A 54 -8.77 21.96 39.44
N GLN A 55 -8.28 22.97 40.16
CA GLN A 55 -8.47 23.13 41.60
C GLN A 55 -9.84 23.72 41.97
N ASN A 56 -10.72 23.97 40.98
CA ASN A 56 -12.08 24.41 41.22
C ASN A 56 -12.14 25.75 41.99
N THR A 57 -11.31 26.72 41.59
CA THR A 57 -11.25 28.05 42.22
C THR A 57 -12.16 29.07 41.54
N THR A 58 -12.85 29.88 42.34
CA THR A 58 -13.90 30.82 41.91
C THR A 58 -13.31 32.18 41.51
N ASN A 59 -13.14 32.43 40.21
CA ASN A 59 -12.99 33.74 39.51
C ASN A 59 -11.94 33.68 38.39
N ILE A 60 -12.15 32.85 37.38
CA ILE A 60 -11.23 32.78 36.23
C ILE A 60 -12.02 33.08 34.97
N LYS A 61 -11.57 34.07 34.19
CA LYS A 61 -11.89 34.19 32.76
C LYS A 61 -10.68 33.66 31.99
N PRO A 62 -10.60 32.33 31.77
CA PRO A 62 -9.41 31.76 31.15
C PRO A 62 -9.32 32.22 29.69
N ASN A 63 -8.22 32.89 29.33
CA ASN A 63 -7.91 33.27 27.95
C ASN A 63 -6.98 32.24 27.27
N SER A 64 -6.81 31.06 27.87
CA SER A 64 -5.96 30.00 27.36
C SER A 64 -6.67 29.17 26.29
N ILE A 65 -5.92 28.77 25.25
CA ILE A 65 -6.41 27.85 24.19
C ILE A 65 -6.61 26.41 24.69
N PHE A 66 -6.05 26.08 25.86
CA PHE A 66 -6.13 24.77 26.49
C PHE A 66 -7.35 24.63 27.38
N ILE A 67 -8.13 25.71 27.57
CA ILE A 67 -9.31 25.75 28.41
C ILE A 67 -10.50 26.13 27.53
N PHE A 68 -11.52 25.29 27.49
CA PHE A 68 -12.73 25.55 26.70
C PHE A 68 -13.99 25.16 27.46
N GLU A 69 -15.11 25.76 27.11
CA GLU A 69 -16.40 25.46 27.72
C GLU A 69 -16.79 23.99 27.48
N GLU A 70 -17.38 23.36 28.49
CA GLU A 70 -17.77 21.96 28.46
C GLU A 70 -18.62 21.58 27.23
N ASN A 71 -19.48 22.49 26.76
CA ASN A 71 -20.39 22.26 25.65
C ASN A 71 -19.79 22.52 24.26
N SER A 72 -18.52 22.98 24.20
CA SER A 72 -17.84 23.35 22.97
C SER A 72 -17.36 22.13 22.19
N ALA A 73 -18.24 21.57 21.37
CA ALA A 73 -17.91 20.46 20.47
C ALA A 73 -16.79 20.81 19.49
N THR A 74 -16.72 22.06 19.01
CA THR A 74 -15.68 22.49 18.06
C THR A 74 -14.28 22.42 18.66
N SER A 75 -14.10 22.92 19.89
CA SER A 75 -12.82 22.88 20.60
C SER A 75 -12.41 21.45 20.93
N PHE A 76 -13.36 20.62 21.37
CA PHE A 76 -13.14 19.19 21.57
C PHE A 76 -12.68 18.49 20.29
N LEU A 77 -13.39 18.70 19.18
CA LEU A 77 -13.07 18.10 17.89
C LEU A 77 -11.69 18.57 17.37
N ALA A 78 -11.37 19.85 17.54
CA ALA A 78 -10.11 20.43 17.10
C ALA A 78 -8.92 19.81 17.83
N TRP A 79 -8.96 19.72 19.17
CA TRP A 79 -7.85 19.14 19.94
C TRP A 79 -7.71 17.64 19.73
N GLN A 80 -8.83 16.92 19.70
CA GLN A 80 -8.79 15.46 19.75
C GLN A 80 -8.54 14.80 18.38
N TYR A 81 -9.06 15.37 17.28
CA TYR A 81 -9.04 14.72 15.96
C TYR A 81 -8.06 15.38 14.98
N LEU A 82 -7.96 16.71 14.99
CA LEU A 82 -7.20 17.44 13.96
C LEU A 82 -5.73 17.00 13.86
N PRO A 83 -4.96 16.87 14.96
CA PRO A 83 -3.54 16.62 14.78
C PRO A 83 -3.25 15.14 14.47
N VAL A 84 -4.10 14.20 14.90
CA VAL A 84 -4.07 12.81 14.41
C VAL A 84 -4.43 12.75 12.92
N ALA A 85 -5.43 13.53 12.48
CA ALA A 85 -5.79 13.60 11.05
C ALA A 85 -4.64 14.11 10.19
N ILE A 86 -3.95 15.17 10.63
CA ILE A 86 -2.77 15.70 9.95
C ILE A 86 -1.67 14.63 9.86
N ALA A 87 -1.37 13.95 10.97
CA ALA A 87 -0.39 12.87 10.99
C ALA A 87 -0.74 11.74 9.99
N THR A 88 -1.99 11.30 9.97
CA THR A 88 -2.48 10.26 9.05
C THR A 88 -2.37 10.69 7.59
N ILE A 89 -2.71 11.96 7.27
CA ILE A 89 -2.59 12.50 5.90
C ILE A 89 -1.13 12.52 5.45
N VAL A 90 -0.20 12.93 6.32
CA VAL A 90 1.24 12.90 6.00
C VAL A 90 1.71 11.46 5.73
N GLY A 91 1.23 10.49 6.52
CA GLY A 91 1.48 9.06 6.29
C GLY A 91 1.01 8.57 4.91
N LEU A 92 -0.16 9.01 4.44
CA LEU A 92 -0.67 8.69 3.10
C LEU A 92 0.21 9.25 1.97
N CYS A 93 0.85 10.41 2.18
CA CYS A 93 1.80 10.92 1.21
C CYS A 93 3.05 10.02 1.15
N TRP A 94 3.60 9.60 2.29
CA TRP A 94 4.73 8.66 2.31
C TRP A 94 4.43 7.31 1.65
N GLU A 95 3.19 6.82 1.72
CA GLU A 95 2.75 5.59 1.04
C GLU A 95 3.07 5.63 -0.46
N THR A 96 2.83 6.77 -1.11
CA THR A 96 3.04 6.92 -2.56
C THR A 96 4.51 6.75 -2.92
N LEU A 97 5.42 7.30 -2.11
CA LEU A 97 6.86 7.13 -2.30
C LEU A 97 7.27 5.67 -2.09
N ASP A 98 6.86 5.05 -0.97
CA ASP A 98 7.24 3.68 -0.59
C ASP A 98 6.82 2.66 -1.66
N VAL A 99 5.55 2.70 -2.10
CA VAL A 99 5.05 1.83 -3.17
C VAL A 99 5.83 2.03 -4.47
N THR A 100 6.19 3.28 -4.80
CA THR A 100 6.98 3.58 -6.01
C THR A 100 8.39 2.99 -5.92
N VAL A 101 9.07 3.15 -4.77
CA VAL A 101 10.42 2.59 -4.54
C VAL A 101 10.40 1.06 -4.65
N ARG A 102 9.43 0.40 -4.01
CA ARG A 102 9.26 -1.07 -4.06
C ARG A 102 9.04 -1.58 -5.48
N LYS A 103 8.26 -0.86 -6.29
CA LYS A 103 7.94 -1.21 -7.67
C LYS A 103 9.11 -1.02 -8.64
N LEU A 104 9.92 0.02 -8.45
CA LEU A 104 11.04 0.33 -9.33
C LEU A 104 12.33 -0.40 -8.97
N GLU A 105 12.40 -1.03 -7.80
CA GLU A 105 13.57 -1.81 -7.36
C GLU A 105 14.03 -2.85 -8.39
N PRO A 106 13.16 -3.71 -8.96
CA PRO A 106 13.59 -4.71 -9.94
C PRO A 106 14.27 -4.09 -11.17
N PHE A 107 13.73 -2.97 -11.67
CA PHE A 107 14.27 -2.30 -12.86
C PHE A 107 15.61 -1.62 -12.59
N HIS A 108 15.78 -1.06 -11.39
CA HIS A 108 17.08 -0.56 -10.97
C HIS A 108 18.14 -1.68 -10.95
N GLN A 109 17.81 -2.85 -10.40
CA GLN A 109 18.73 -3.98 -10.34
C GLN A 109 19.06 -4.50 -11.75
N LEU A 110 18.07 -4.54 -12.65
CA LEU A 110 18.27 -4.94 -14.06
C LEU A 110 19.11 -3.97 -14.89
N SER A 111 19.14 -2.69 -14.53
CA SER A 111 19.93 -1.67 -15.23
C SER A 111 21.34 -1.47 -14.65
N SER A 112 21.68 -2.19 -13.58
CA SER A 112 23.03 -2.22 -13.05
C SER A 112 23.99 -2.93 -14.02
N GLU A 113 25.28 -2.60 -13.96
CA GLU A 113 26.30 -3.21 -14.82
C GLU A 113 26.43 -4.73 -14.61
N GLU A 114 26.22 -5.19 -13.38
CA GLU A 114 26.26 -6.62 -13.05
C GLU A 114 25.02 -7.38 -13.55
N GLY A 115 23.91 -6.67 -13.78
CA GLY A 115 22.57 -7.22 -13.99
C GLY A 115 21.94 -7.77 -12.73
N GLY A 116 20.78 -8.41 -12.89
CA GLY A 116 20.03 -9.01 -11.81
C GLY A 116 19.89 -10.52 -11.96
N ASP A 117 20.06 -11.27 -10.87
CA ASP A 117 19.60 -12.66 -10.79
C ASP A 117 18.09 -12.72 -10.48
N TRP A 118 17.52 -13.93 -10.46
CA TRP A 118 16.12 -14.15 -10.11
C TRP A 118 15.70 -13.43 -8.80
N SER A 119 16.43 -13.67 -7.71
CA SER A 119 16.09 -13.19 -6.36
C SER A 119 16.23 -11.69 -6.19
N ASN A 120 17.15 -11.09 -6.95
CA ASN A 120 17.50 -9.68 -6.87
C ASN A 120 16.71 -8.82 -7.86
N SER A 121 16.11 -9.42 -8.90
CA SER A 121 15.48 -8.66 -10.00
C SER A 121 14.10 -9.18 -10.42
N ILE A 122 14.02 -10.01 -11.46
CA ILE A 122 12.76 -10.37 -12.12
C ILE A 122 11.80 -11.16 -11.23
N GLY A 123 12.30 -11.83 -10.19
CA GLY A 123 11.52 -12.59 -9.21
C GLY A 123 11.20 -11.81 -7.93
N LEU A 124 11.60 -10.54 -7.85
CA LEU A 124 11.42 -9.69 -6.67
C LEU A 124 9.96 -9.23 -6.53
N ASP A 125 9.40 -9.36 -5.32
CA ASP A 125 8.04 -8.91 -5.00
C ASP A 125 7.98 -8.30 -3.59
N TYR A 126 8.22 -6.98 -3.52
CA TYR A 126 8.01 -6.21 -2.28
C TYR A 126 6.59 -5.64 -2.14
N VAL A 127 5.83 -5.63 -3.24
CA VAL A 127 4.51 -4.98 -3.27
C VAL A 127 3.46 -5.88 -2.65
N ALA A 128 3.57 -7.20 -2.79
CA ALA A 128 2.67 -8.16 -2.15
C ALA A 128 2.97 -8.40 -0.66
N GLN A 129 4.21 -8.11 -0.24
CA GLN A 129 4.64 -8.37 1.12
C GLN A 129 3.95 -7.44 2.11
N PHE A 130 3.69 -7.96 3.30
CA PHE A 130 3.19 -7.16 4.40
C PHE A 130 4.20 -6.07 4.74
N SER A 131 3.74 -4.81 4.85
CA SER A 131 4.63 -3.65 4.96
C SER A 131 5.64 -3.76 6.09
N PHE A 132 5.26 -4.32 7.24
CA PHE A 132 6.16 -4.50 8.39
C PHE A 132 7.32 -5.47 8.15
N PHE A 133 7.19 -6.41 7.22
CA PHE A 133 8.27 -7.35 6.90
C PHE A 133 9.23 -6.84 5.82
N VAL A 134 8.80 -5.85 5.03
CA VAL A 134 9.60 -5.32 3.91
C VAL A 134 10.94 -4.75 4.36
N PRO A 135 11.06 -3.94 5.43
CA PRO A 135 12.36 -3.41 5.87
C PRO A 135 13.39 -4.52 6.12
N TYR A 136 12.98 -5.58 6.83
CA TYR A 136 13.85 -6.70 7.16
C TYR A 136 14.28 -7.48 5.91
N ILE A 137 13.33 -7.80 5.03
CA ILE A 137 13.60 -8.54 3.79
C ILE A 137 14.49 -7.71 2.85
N ALA A 138 14.20 -6.42 2.70
CA ALA A 138 14.99 -5.51 1.90
C ALA A 138 16.42 -5.35 2.43
N LEU A 139 16.60 -5.28 3.75
CA LEU A 139 17.93 -5.21 4.35
C LEU A 139 18.73 -6.50 4.10
N LYS A 140 18.08 -7.67 4.23
CA LYS A 140 18.69 -8.98 3.91
C LYS A 140 19.15 -9.06 2.45
N ASN A 141 18.36 -8.49 1.54
CA ASN A 141 18.67 -8.41 0.11
C ASN A 141 19.59 -7.23 -0.26
N ARG A 142 20.05 -6.43 0.73
CA ARG A 142 20.89 -5.22 0.53
C ARG A 142 20.23 -4.13 -0.32
N HIS A 143 18.90 -4.07 -0.33
CA HIS A 143 18.11 -3.03 -0.99
C HIS A 143 17.83 -1.87 -0.04
N TYR A 144 18.88 -1.11 0.28
CA TYR A 144 18.83 -0.06 1.31
C TYR A 144 17.76 1.01 1.02
N ALA A 145 17.56 1.40 -0.24
CA ALA A 145 16.54 2.37 -0.62
C ALA A 145 15.12 1.89 -0.24
N VAL A 146 14.81 0.62 -0.52
CA VAL A 146 13.52 0.00 -0.15
C VAL A 146 13.40 -0.13 1.37
N ALA A 147 14.48 -0.53 2.05
CA ALA A 147 14.47 -0.69 3.51
C ALA A 147 14.19 0.63 4.23
N VAL A 148 14.84 1.73 3.82
CA VAL A 148 14.61 3.06 4.41
C VAL A 148 13.22 3.58 4.05
N ALA A 149 12.78 3.45 2.79
CA ALA A 149 11.45 3.90 2.37
C ALA A 149 10.32 3.19 3.13
N ALA A 150 10.41 1.86 3.27
CA ALA A 150 9.43 1.07 4.01
C ALA A 150 9.45 1.38 5.50
N SER A 151 10.63 1.60 6.09
CA SER A 151 10.77 1.99 7.50
C SER A 151 10.13 3.35 7.75
N VAL A 152 10.48 4.36 6.95
CA VAL A 152 9.90 5.71 7.06
C VAL A 152 8.38 5.67 6.91
N TYR A 153 7.87 4.90 5.95
CA TYR A 153 6.43 4.73 5.78
C TYR A 153 5.77 4.13 7.02
N ILE A 154 6.32 3.06 7.61
CA ILE A 154 5.77 2.45 8.82
C ILE A 154 5.75 3.44 9.99
N LEU A 155 6.86 4.16 10.19
CA LEU A 155 6.96 5.15 11.26
C LEU A 155 5.92 6.27 11.07
N SER A 156 5.79 6.79 9.84
CA SER A 156 4.88 7.90 9.54
C SER A 156 3.40 7.52 9.52
N ALA A 157 3.05 6.32 9.03
CA ALA A 157 1.66 5.91 8.84
C ALA A 157 1.07 5.14 10.03
N SER A 158 1.90 4.52 10.88
CA SER A 158 1.43 3.77 12.05
C SER A 158 1.83 4.42 13.38
N ILE A 159 3.12 4.69 13.59
CA ILE A 159 3.60 5.03 14.93
C ILE A 159 3.36 6.51 15.24
N ILE A 160 3.60 7.42 14.29
CA ILE A 160 3.36 8.86 14.51
C ILE A 160 1.90 9.15 14.89
N PRO A 161 0.86 8.68 14.16
CA PRO A 161 -0.53 8.92 14.55
C PRO A 161 -0.87 8.38 15.94
N ALA A 162 -0.34 7.21 16.30
CA ALA A 162 -0.58 6.59 17.61
C ALA A 162 0.03 7.38 18.77
N LEU A 163 1.28 7.83 18.63
CA LEU A 163 1.91 8.68 19.64
C LEU A 163 1.25 10.06 19.71
N THR A 164 0.91 10.61 18.55
CA THR A 164 0.20 11.90 18.41
C THR A 164 -1.11 11.88 19.20
N GLY A 165 -1.93 10.83 19.05
CA GLY A 165 -3.17 10.69 19.83
C GLY A 165 -2.97 10.48 21.33
N ALA A 166 -1.79 10.02 21.77
CA ALA A 166 -1.44 9.82 23.17
C ALA A 166 -0.79 11.04 23.84
N MET A 167 -0.41 12.06 23.05
CA MET A 167 0.23 13.27 23.56
C MET A 167 -0.70 14.13 24.43
N TRP A 168 -2.01 14.12 24.15
CA TRP A 168 -2.98 14.92 24.89
C TRP A 168 -4.12 14.09 25.50
N SER A 169 -4.59 14.57 26.64
CA SER A 169 -5.81 14.10 27.29
C SER A 169 -6.69 15.30 27.62
N ILE A 170 -8.00 15.07 27.60
CA ILE A 170 -8.98 16.09 27.96
C ILE A 170 -9.51 15.76 29.36
N GLU A 171 -9.29 16.68 30.29
CA GLU A 171 -9.71 16.57 31.67
C GLU A 171 -10.85 17.56 31.94
N TRP A 172 -11.98 17.02 32.40
CA TRP A 172 -13.19 17.80 32.71
C TRP A 172 -13.16 18.28 34.17
N GLY A 173 -13.43 19.58 34.39
CA GLY A 173 -13.56 20.20 35.70
C GLY A 173 -14.90 20.93 35.87
N SER A 174 -15.51 20.83 37.05
CA SER A 174 -16.68 21.64 37.43
C SER A 174 -16.27 22.77 38.37
N LEU A 175 -16.88 23.96 38.20
CA LEU A 175 -16.82 25.01 39.20
C LEU A 175 -17.91 24.78 40.26
N SER A 176 -17.56 24.72 41.55
CA SER A 176 -18.48 24.63 42.68
C SER A 176 -18.40 25.92 43.50
N TYR A 177 -19.46 26.73 43.43
CA TYR A 177 -19.63 27.85 44.35
C TYR A 177 -20.03 27.29 45.73
N SER A 178 -19.34 27.78 46.77
CA SER A 178 -19.44 27.41 48.19
C SER A 178 -20.80 26.92 48.71
N SER A 179 -20.77 25.98 49.68
CA SER A 179 -21.84 25.52 50.61
C SER A 179 -23.21 25.11 50.04
N ASP A 180 -23.77 25.83 49.07
CA ASP A 180 -25.17 25.70 48.62
C ASP A 180 -25.34 25.08 47.22
N ARG A 181 -24.29 24.48 46.64
CA ARG A 181 -24.35 23.70 45.38
C ARG A 181 -25.14 24.40 44.24
N VAL A 182 -24.77 25.64 43.90
CA VAL A 182 -25.21 26.23 42.63
C VAL A 182 -24.19 25.87 41.55
N ASP A 183 -24.64 25.21 40.48
CA ASP A 183 -23.81 24.80 39.33
C ASP A 183 -23.12 26.01 38.69
N GLY A 184 -21.79 26.12 38.85
CA GLY A 184 -20.97 27.13 38.17
C GLY A 184 -20.70 26.77 36.70
N PRO A 185 -20.09 27.66 35.91
CA PRO A 185 -19.68 27.35 34.54
C PRO A 185 -18.68 26.19 34.53
N ARG A 186 -18.83 25.26 33.60
CA ARG A 186 -18.02 24.03 33.53
C ARG A 186 -17.04 24.13 32.37
N TYR A 187 -15.81 23.69 32.62
CA TYR A 187 -14.70 23.82 31.68
C TYR A 187 -13.99 22.49 31.46
N ALA A 188 -13.48 22.30 30.26
CA ALA A 188 -12.53 21.25 29.92
C ALA A 188 -11.14 21.85 29.79
N THR A 189 -10.14 21.09 30.26
CA THR A 189 -8.73 21.42 30.18
C THR A 189 -7.99 20.37 29.36
N VAL A 190 -7.04 20.80 28.52
CA VAL A 190 -6.18 19.90 27.75
C VAL A 190 -4.87 19.71 28.50
N SER A 191 -4.55 18.47 28.83
CA SER A 191 -3.29 18.09 29.47
C SER A 191 -2.32 17.46 28.47
N ILE A 192 -1.04 17.81 28.58
CA ILE A 192 0.02 17.29 27.71
C ILE A 192 0.85 16.24 28.45
N ASN A 193 0.99 15.06 27.86
CA ASN A 193 1.93 14.04 28.33
C ASN A 193 3.32 14.32 27.75
N HIS A 194 4.26 14.74 28.61
CA HIS A 194 5.63 15.07 28.21
C HIS A 194 6.39 13.89 27.59
N GLY A 195 6.20 12.67 28.10
CA GLY A 195 6.89 11.47 27.60
C GLY A 195 6.50 11.15 26.16
N PHE A 196 5.20 11.08 25.87
CA PHE A 196 4.71 10.86 24.51
C PHE A 196 5.05 12.03 23.58
N THR A 197 5.07 13.26 24.08
CA THR A 197 5.43 14.43 23.28
C THR A 197 6.88 14.39 22.80
N ILE A 198 7.82 14.06 23.69
CA ILE A 198 9.24 13.89 23.33
C ILE A 198 9.39 12.72 22.35
N ALA A 199 8.70 11.61 22.60
CA ALA A 199 8.72 10.45 21.71
C ALA A 199 8.21 10.80 20.30
N THR A 200 7.11 11.56 20.19
CA THR A 200 6.57 12.03 18.90
C THR A 200 7.57 12.95 18.19
N GLN A 201 8.14 13.94 18.88
CA GLN A 201 9.14 14.84 18.27
C GLN A 201 10.37 14.06 17.77
N ALA A 202 10.90 13.14 18.58
CA ALA A 202 12.02 12.29 18.20
C ALA A 202 11.69 11.44 16.96
N LEU A 203 10.48 10.90 16.89
CA LEU A 203 10.02 10.10 15.76
C LEU A 203 9.86 10.91 14.47
N HIS A 204 9.31 12.13 14.56
CA HIS A 204 9.32 13.07 13.43
C HIS A 204 10.75 13.40 12.97
N GLY A 205 11.69 13.57 13.91
CA GLY A 205 13.10 13.79 13.61
C GLY A 205 13.75 12.59 12.88
N LEU A 206 13.46 11.38 13.34
CA LEU A 206 13.92 10.13 12.71
C LEU A 206 13.37 9.99 11.28
N VAL A 207 12.08 10.28 11.09
CA VAL A 207 11.45 10.26 9.76
C VAL A 207 12.05 11.34 8.85
N ALA A 208 12.28 12.55 9.35
CA ALA A 208 12.92 13.61 8.58
C ALA A 208 14.35 13.23 8.16
N ALA A 209 15.14 12.63 9.05
CA ALA A 209 16.47 12.12 8.74
C ALA A 209 16.41 11.00 7.69
N GLY A 210 15.49 10.04 7.82
CA GLY A 210 15.25 9.02 6.81
C GLY A 210 14.83 9.61 5.45
N GLY A 211 14.03 10.66 5.45
CA GLY A 211 13.67 11.43 4.27
C GLY A 211 14.86 12.10 3.59
N ILE A 212 15.79 12.68 4.35
CA ILE A 212 17.03 13.27 3.82
C ILE A 212 17.92 12.18 3.18
N VAL A 213 18.04 11.02 3.84
CA VAL A 213 18.77 9.87 3.29
C VAL A 213 18.13 9.42 1.98
N LEU A 214 16.80 9.29 1.93
CA LEU A 214 16.07 8.93 0.70
C LEU A 214 16.24 9.99 -0.39
N LEU A 215 16.21 11.27 -0.05
CA LEU A 215 16.45 12.36 -1.00
C LEU A 215 17.81 12.20 -1.68
N PHE A 216 18.87 11.97 -0.89
CA PHE A 216 20.21 11.75 -1.43
C PHE A 216 20.32 10.48 -2.27
N VAL A 217 19.81 9.36 -1.74
CA VAL A 217 19.86 8.05 -2.40
C VAL A 217 19.08 8.08 -3.71
N LEU A 218 17.83 8.53 -3.70
CA LEU A 218 16.96 8.57 -4.87
C LEU A 218 17.39 9.62 -5.89
N TRP A 219 18.06 10.70 -5.47
CA TRP A 219 18.67 11.65 -6.40
C TRP A 219 19.80 10.99 -7.21
N ARG A 220 20.70 10.27 -6.55
CA ARG A 220 21.81 9.58 -7.24
C ARG A 220 21.38 8.34 -8.02
N ARG A 221 20.33 7.67 -7.56
CA ARG A 221 19.84 6.42 -8.14
C ARG A 221 19.22 6.66 -9.52
N ARG A 222 19.68 5.88 -10.51
CA ARG A 222 19.05 5.79 -11.84
C ARG A 222 18.01 4.67 -11.85
N THR A 223 16.89 4.87 -12.54
CA THR A 223 15.82 3.86 -12.65
C THR A 223 16.09 2.83 -13.73
N GLY A 224 16.89 3.17 -14.75
CA GLY A 224 17.15 2.28 -15.87
C GLY A 224 16.02 2.19 -16.88
N LEU A 225 15.13 3.18 -16.90
CA LEU A 225 13.92 3.19 -17.73
C LEU A 225 13.80 4.49 -18.52
N TYR A 226 13.27 4.42 -19.75
CA TYR A 226 12.96 5.58 -20.59
C TYR A 226 11.63 6.24 -20.23
N HIS A 227 10.69 5.44 -19.75
CA HIS A 227 9.35 5.85 -19.40
C HIS A 227 8.82 4.97 -18.27
N ASP A 228 7.67 5.37 -17.75
CA ASP A 228 6.96 4.64 -16.70
C ASP A 228 6.56 3.22 -17.15
N PRO A 229 7.00 2.14 -16.47
CA PRO A 229 6.62 0.78 -16.81
C PRO A 229 5.15 0.54 -16.42
N ARG A 230 4.24 0.84 -17.35
CA ARG A 230 2.79 0.74 -17.14
C ARG A 230 2.33 -0.72 -17.08
N GLY A 231 1.79 -1.19 -15.95
CA GLY A 231 1.10 -2.47 -15.84
C GLY A 231 1.69 -3.63 -16.66
N ILE A 232 0.84 -4.26 -17.48
CA ILE A 232 1.22 -5.37 -18.37
C ILE A 232 2.08 -4.88 -19.54
N ALA A 233 1.83 -3.66 -20.02
CA ALA A 233 2.55 -3.06 -21.14
C ALA A 233 4.05 -2.84 -20.89
N GLY A 234 4.46 -2.54 -19.66
CA GLY A 234 5.86 -2.28 -19.31
C GLY A 234 6.76 -3.49 -19.58
N PRO A 235 6.47 -4.68 -19.02
CA PRO A 235 7.24 -5.88 -19.36
C PRO A 235 7.14 -6.28 -20.83
N VAL A 236 5.99 -6.07 -21.47
CA VAL A 236 5.78 -6.38 -22.91
C VAL A 236 6.67 -5.50 -23.80
N SER A 237 6.72 -4.18 -23.58
CA SER A 237 7.55 -3.27 -24.38
C SER A 237 9.04 -3.55 -24.23
N LEU A 238 9.46 -4.09 -23.09
CA LEU A 238 10.85 -4.47 -22.82
C LEU A 238 11.27 -5.81 -23.43
N ILE A 239 10.34 -6.60 -23.96
CA ILE A 239 10.65 -7.89 -24.62
C ILE A 239 10.08 -8.00 -26.04
N SER A 240 9.40 -6.96 -26.55
CA SER A 240 8.70 -7.00 -27.84
C SER A 240 9.63 -7.28 -29.02
N GLU A 241 10.85 -6.74 -28.99
CA GLU A 241 11.87 -6.91 -30.04
C GLU A 241 12.76 -8.13 -29.81
N ALA A 242 12.50 -8.95 -28.79
CA ALA A 242 13.38 -10.06 -28.43
C ALA A 242 13.54 -11.12 -29.54
N LYS A 243 12.61 -11.20 -30.51
CA LYS A 243 12.76 -12.05 -31.71
C LYS A 243 13.65 -11.45 -32.80
N ARG A 244 13.71 -10.12 -32.87
CA ARG A 244 14.44 -9.35 -33.90
C ARG A 244 15.84 -8.94 -33.44
N CYS A 245 16.14 -9.17 -32.16
CA CYS A 245 17.44 -8.98 -31.53
C CYS A 245 18.03 -10.32 -31.06
N ASP A 246 19.34 -10.37 -30.78
CA ASP A 246 20.02 -11.51 -30.14
C ASP A 246 19.68 -11.65 -28.63
N SER A 247 18.40 -11.52 -28.28
CA SER A 247 17.90 -11.66 -26.91
C SER A 247 17.52 -13.11 -26.63
N LYS A 248 18.18 -13.71 -25.66
CA LYS A 248 17.88 -15.09 -25.19
C LYS A 248 16.62 -15.18 -24.34
N MET A 249 15.90 -14.07 -24.13
CA MET A 249 14.79 -13.99 -23.19
C MET A 249 13.65 -14.95 -23.55
N LEU A 250 13.21 -14.93 -24.81
CA LEU A 250 12.13 -15.81 -25.28
C LEU A 250 12.57 -17.28 -25.33
N THR A 251 13.85 -17.55 -25.61
CA THR A 251 14.42 -18.90 -25.58
C THR A 251 14.41 -19.50 -24.16
N VAL A 252 14.73 -18.70 -23.15
CA VAL A 252 14.72 -19.14 -21.75
C VAL A 252 13.29 -19.37 -21.25
N PHE A 253 12.41 -18.37 -21.40
CA PHE A 253 11.04 -18.47 -20.90
C PHE A 253 10.17 -19.44 -21.71
N GLY A 254 10.48 -19.63 -22.99
CA GLY A 254 9.82 -20.57 -23.89
C GLY A 254 10.02 -22.04 -23.50
N GLN A 255 11.02 -22.36 -22.67
CA GLN A 255 11.22 -23.71 -22.14
C GLN A 255 10.36 -24.01 -20.90
N ILE A 256 9.78 -23.00 -20.24
CA ILE A 256 9.03 -23.17 -19.00
C ILE A 256 7.53 -23.22 -19.31
N PRO A 257 6.77 -24.24 -18.91
CA PRO A 257 5.33 -24.29 -19.14
C PRO A 257 4.63 -23.04 -18.61
N SER A 258 3.78 -22.42 -19.42
CA SER A 258 3.14 -21.14 -19.08
C SER A 258 2.30 -21.19 -17.80
N PHE A 259 1.80 -22.38 -17.45
CA PHE A 259 0.98 -22.66 -16.27
C PHE A 259 1.78 -23.22 -15.08
N SER A 260 3.12 -23.24 -15.10
CA SER A 260 3.96 -23.66 -13.96
C SER A 260 3.67 -22.88 -12.66
N SER A 261 4.14 -23.33 -11.49
CA SER A 261 4.01 -22.54 -10.25
C SER A 261 5.13 -21.50 -10.13
N SER A 262 5.00 -20.58 -9.18
CA SER A 262 6.02 -19.58 -8.88
C SER A 262 7.34 -20.23 -8.42
N ASP A 263 7.27 -21.37 -7.72
CA ASP A 263 8.44 -22.14 -7.28
C ASP A 263 9.14 -22.86 -8.43
N VAL A 264 8.40 -23.39 -9.40
CA VAL A 264 8.98 -23.94 -10.63
C VAL A 264 9.69 -22.83 -11.39
N LEU A 265 9.04 -21.68 -11.56
CA LEU A 265 9.63 -20.53 -12.25
C LEU A 265 10.93 -20.06 -11.57
N ALA A 266 10.93 -19.97 -10.24
CA ALA A 266 12.12 -19.62 -9.46
C ALA A 266 13.27 -20.62 -9.61
N ARG A 267 12.96 -21.92 -9.61
CA ARG A 267 13.95 -22.99 -9.78
C ARG A 267 14.51 -23.01 -11.20
N SER A 268 13.65 -22.89 -12.21
CA SER A 268 14.01 -22.93 -13.63
C SER A 268 14.89 -21.75 -14.07
N LEU A 269 14.70 -20.57 -13.46
CA LEU A 269 15.47 -19.37 -13.77
C LEU A 269 16.67 -19.15 -12.85
N LYS A 270 16.93 -20.10 -11.95
CA LYS A 270 18.07 -20.02 -11.02
C LYS A 270 19.39 -20.03 -11.79
N GLY A 271 20.25 -19.06 -11.53
CA GLY A 271 21.56 -18.93 -12.17
C GLY A 271 21.55 -18.19 -13.52
N VAL A 272 20.37 -17.85 -14.05
CA VAL A 272 20.27 -16.95 -15.21
C VAL A 272 20.34 -15.50 -14.74
N ARG A 273 21.20 -14.71 -15.39
CA ARG A 273 21.30 -13.26 -15.19
C ARG A 273 20.53 -12.51 -16.26
N PHE A 274 19.88 -11.44 -15.84
CA PHE A 274 19.02 -10.60 -16.67
C PHE A 274 19.51 -9.15 -16.62
N ARG A 275 19.46 -8.48 -17.78
CA ARG A 275 19.94 -7.10 -17.93
C ARG A 275 19.03 -6.32 -18.86
N LEU A 276 18.83 -5.05 -18.54
CA LEU A 276 18.29 -4.06 -19.48
C LEU A 276 19.45 -3.46 -20.27
N LYS A 277 19.42 -3.60 -21.60
CA LYS A 277 20.48 -3.07 -22.47
C LYS A 277 19.94 -2.67 -23.83
N HIS A 278 20.64 -1.75 -24.47
CA HIS A 278 20.43 -1.42 -25.87
C HIS A 278 20.95 -2.57 -26.73
N MET A 279 20.10 -3.05 -27.63
CA MET A 279 20.38 -4.13 -28.57
C MET A 279 20.08 -3.64 -29.98
N SER A 280 20.90 -4.06 -30.94
CA SER A 280 20.63 -3.80 -32.35
C SER A 280 19.50 -4.72 -32.81
N THR A 281 18.43 -4.12 -33.33
CA THR A 281 17.30 -4.81 -33.94
C THR A 281 17.37 -4.61 -35.46
N ALA A 282 17.07 -5.66 -36.22
CA ALA A 282 16.99 -5.57 -37.67
C ALA A 282 15.57 -5.15 -38.07
N ARG A 283 15.46 -4.11 -38.88
CA ARG A 283 14.19 -3.64 -39.44
C ARG A 283 13.87 -4.37 -40.76
N GLU A 284 12.61 -4.38 -41.16
CA GLU A 284 12.16 -5.05 -42.39
C GLU A 284 12.81 -4.50 -43.66
N ASP A 285 13.26 -3.24 -43.64
CA ASP A 285 13.98 -2.57 -44.73
C ASP A 285 15.49 -2.90 -44.75
N GLY A 286 15.97 -3.78 -43.85
CA GLY A 286 17.38 -4.16 -43.73
C GLY A 286 18.24 -3.15 -42.96
N THR A 287 17.67 -2.05 -42.47
CA THR A 287 18.39 -1.09 -41.63
C THR A 287 18.53 -1.61 -40.20
N LEU A 288 19.60 -1.21 -39.52
CA LEU A 288 19.81 -1.50 -38.10
C LEU A 288 19.19 -0.38 -37.25
N ASP A 289 18.27 -0.75 -36.38
CA ASP A 289 17.68 0.12 -35.38
C ASP A 289 18.18 -0.29 -33.97
N THR A 290 17.93 0.54 -32.96
CA THR A 290 18.34 0.27 -31.57
C THR A 290 17.10 0.14 -30.69
N ALA A 291 16.93 -1.02 -30.06
CA ALA A 291 15.86 -1.28 -29.10
C ALA A 291 16.43 -1.41 -27.68
N TYR A 292 15.69 -0.94 -26.67
CA TYR A 292 16.06 -1.13 -25.27
C TYR A 292 15.32 -2.36 -24.71
N GLN A 293 16.04 -3.46 -24.52
CA GLN A 293 15.41 -4.77 -24.25
C GLN A 293 15.90 -5.37 -22.94
N LEU A 294 15.01 -6.10 -22.28
CA LEU A 294 15.32 -7.02 -21.21
C LEU A 294 15.85 -8.32 -21.83
N ALA A 295 17.12 -8.59 -21.59
CA ALA A 295 17.82 -9.74 -22.14
C ALA A 295 18.30 -10.68 -21.03
N ALA A 296 18.30 -11.98 -21.32
CA ALA A 296 19.02 -12.98 -20.53
C ALA A 296 20.45 -13.12 -21.07
N ASP A 297 21.45 -13.19 -20.19
CA ASP A 297 22.85 -13.33 -20.60
C ASP A 297 23.13 -14.74 -21.19
N SER A 298 22.41 -15.74 -20.69
CA SER A 298 22.55 -17.15 -21.06
C SER A 298 21.19 -17.81 -21.28
N ALA A 299 21.16 -18.84 -22.13
CA ALA A 299 20.01 -19.71 -22.31
C ALA A 299 20.37 -21.16 -21.94
N PRO A 300 20.54 -21.48 -20.64
CA PRO A 300 20.77 -22.86 -20.24
C PRO A 300 19.56 -23.73 -20.62
N ALA A 301 19.81 -24.99 -20.96
CA ALA A 301 18.73 -25.96 -21.12
C ALA A 301 18.06 -26.19 -19.77
N ILE A 302 16.76 -25.92 -19.70
CA ILE A 302 15.96 -26.08 -18.49
C ILE A 302 15.41 -27.51 -18.47
N VAL A 303 15.90 -28.32 -17.55
CA VAL A 303 15.38 -29.68 -17.33
C VAL A 303 14.05 -29.59 -16.59
N ASN A 304 12.94 -29.66 -17.33
CA ASN A 304 11.61 -29.77 -16.73
C ASN A 304 11.41 -31.18 -16.19
N ARG A 305 11.12 -31.31 -14.90
CA ARG A 305 10.70 -32.60 -14.33
C ARG A 305 9.23 -32.81 -14.69
N SER A 306 8.80 -34.05 -14.92
CA SER A 306 7.39 -34.37 -15.17
C SER A 306 6.44 -33.86 -14.07
N GLN A 307 6.92 -33.74 -12.83
CA GLN A 307 6.21 -33.13 -11.71
C GLN A 307 5.98 -31.61 -11.88
N ASP A 308 6.86 -30.90 -12.59
CA ASP A 308 6.76 -29.46 -12.81
C ASP A 308 5.68 -29.10 -13.86
N SER A 309 5.23 -30.09 -14.63
CA SER A 309 4.08 -30.02 -15.56
C SER A 309 2.75 -30.46 -14.95
N VAL A 310 2.71 -30.93 -13.68
CA VAL A 310 1.46 -31.38 -13.05
C VAL A 310 0.64 -30.17 -12.60
N PHE A 311 -0.60 -30.10 -13.09
CA PHE A 311 -1.57 -29.11 -12.68
C PHE A 311 -2.12 -29.44 -11.27
N HIS A 312 -1.51 -28.86 -10.24
CA HIS A 312 -2.00 -29.02 -8.87
C HIS A 312 -3.25 -28.17 -8.62
N HIS A 313 -4.32 -28.80 -8.11
CA HIS A 313 -5.61 -28.16 -7.82
C HIS A 313 -5.54 -27.20 -6.61
N ASN A 314 -4.61 -27.41 -5.68
CA ASN A 314 -4.45 -26.57 -4.49
C ASN A 314 -3.26 -25.62 -4.64
N ARG A 315 -3.43 -24.54 -5.42
CA ARG A 315 -2.37 -23.55 -5.67
C ARG A 315 -2.54 -22.31 -4.83
N THR A 316 -1.77 -22.29 -3.74
CA THR A 316 -1.69 -21.15 -2.81
C THR A 316 -0.97 -19.94 -3.41
N ASP A 317 -0.21 -20.10 -4.50
CA ASP A 317 0.50 -19.04 -5.21
C ASP A 317 -0.33 -18.36 -6.33
N ALA A 318 -1.40 -19.01 -6.78
CA ALA A 318 -2.36 -18.48 -7.74
C ALA A 318 -3.26 -17.39 -7.14
N SER A 319 -3.54 -17.49 -5.84
CA SER A 319 -4.25 -16.45 -5.08
C SER A 319 -3.24 -15.67 -4.24
N GLY A 320 -3.33 -14.34 -4.25
CA GLY A 320 -2.54 -13.53 -3.32
C GLY A 320 -2.87 -13.94 -1.88
N TRP A 321 -1.86 -14.04 -1.00
CA TRP A 321 -2.05 -14.46 0.39
C TRP A 321 -3.16 -13.66 1.07
N TRP A 322 -3.21 -12.35 0.82
CA TRP A 322 -4.22 -11.43 1.35
C TRP A 322 -5.63 -11.64 0.79
N LEU A 323 -5.78 -12.26 -0.37
CA LEU A 323 -7.09 -12.59 -0.95
C LEU A 323 -7.61 -13.97 -0.54
N GLN A 324 -6.85 -14.72 0.26
CA GLN A 324 -7.35 -15.96 0.84
C GLN A 324 -8.41 -15.63 1.90
N LYS A 325 -9.56 -16.31 1.88
CA LYS A 325 -10.67 -16.05 2.82
C LYS A 325 -10.21 -15.97 4.29
N ARG A 326 -9.29 -16.88 4.69
CA ARG A 326 -8.70 -16.90 6.03
C ARG A 326 -7.88 -15.66 6.38
N ALA A 327 -7.13 -15.10 5.43
CA ALA A 327 -6.33 -13.89 5.65
C ALA A 327 -7.23 -12.66 5.75
N VAL A 328 -8.25 -12.57 4.90
CA VAL A 328 -9.25 -11.50 4.95
C VAL A 328 -10.00 -11.52 6.30
N TRP A 329 -10.49 -12.68 6.74
CA TRP A 329 -11.10 -12.81 8.08
C TRP A 329 -10.10 -12.52 9.20
N GLY A 330 -8.85 -12.95 9.07
CA GLY A 330 -7.81 -12.68 10.06
C GLY A 330 -7.52 -11.18 10.22
N ALA A 331 -7.48 -10.43 9.12
CA ALA A 331 -7.31 -8.97 9.16
C ALA A 331 -8.48 -8.30 9.88
N GLU A 332 -9.71 -8.77 9.64
CA GLU A 332 -10.90 -8.25 10.32
C GLU A 332 -10.88 -8.61 11.82
N ILE A 333 -10.67 -9.88 12.16
CA ILE A 333 -10.62 -10.33 13.56
C ILE A 333 -9.55 -9.53 14.34
N PHE A 334 -8.42 -9.23 13.73
CA PHE A 334 -7.39 -8.38 14.32
C PHE A 334 -7.90 -6.94 14.58
N LEU A 335 -8.59 -6.33 13.61
CA LEU A 335 -9.18 -5.00 13.76
C LEU A 335 -10.23 -4.94 14.87
N TRP A 336 -11.04 -6.00 15.06
CA TRP A 336 -12.13 -5.99 16.04
C TRP A 336 -11.72 -6.49 17.43
N LEU A 337 -11.13 -7.68 17.49
CA LEU A 337 -10.82 -8.36 18.75
C LEU A 337 -9.38 -8.12 19.21
N GLY A 338 -8.46 -7.89 18.26
CA GLY A 338 -7.06 -7.63 18.57
C GLY A 338 -6.88 -6.38 19.44
N GLN A 339 -7.67 -5.34 19.19
CA GLN A 339 -7.61 -4.09 19.93
C GLN A 339 -7.90 -4.26 21.43
N ALA A 340 -9.01 -4.93 21.76
CA ALA A 340 -9.42 -5.15 23.15
C ALA A 340 -8.44 -6.06 23.88
N ALA A 341 -7.96 -7.12 23.23
CA ALA A 341 -6.98 -8.04 23.80
C ALA A 341 -5.63 -7.36 24.08
N ILE A 342 -5.13 -6.56 23.13
CA ILE A 342 -3.85 -5.84 23.28
C ILE A 342 -3.99 -4.74 24.34
N ALA A 343 -5.10 -4.01 24.37
CA ALA A 343 -5.36 -3.01 25.40
C ALA A 343 -5.41 -3.63 26.81
N ALA A 344 -6.12 -4.76 26.98
CA ALA A 344 -6.18 -5.48 28.25
C ALA A 344 -4.80 -6.02 28.68
N ALA A 345 -4.01 -6.55 27.74
CA ALA A 345 -2.67 -7.06 28.03
C ALA A 345 -1.71 -5.94 28.48
N ILE A 346 -1.70 -4.81 27.76
CA ILE A 346 -0.85 -3.66 28.11
C ILE A 346 -1.28 -3.05 29.43
N TYR A 347 -2.59 -2.98 29.70
CA TYR A 347 -3.12 -2.56 30.99
C TYR A 347 -2.59 -3.42 32.13
N LYS A 348 -2.63 -4.76 31.98
CA LYS A 348 -2.10 -5.68 32.98
C LYS A 348 -0.61 -5.48 33.23
N VAL A 349 0.17 -5.20 32.19
CA VAL A 349 1.61 -4.89 32.34
C VAL A 349 1.82 -3.55 33.05
N ALA A 350 1.06 -2.51 32.69
CA ALA A 350 1.18 -1.19 33.32
C ALA A 350 0.90 -1.22 34.83
N GLN A 351 -0.09 -2.01 35.26
CA GLN A 351 -0.38 -2.23 36.69
C GLN A 351 0.77 -2.89 37.47
N VAL A 352 1.62 -3.66 36.79
CA VAL A 352 2.75 -4.36 37.44
C VAL A 352 3.99 -3.47 37.50
N VAL A 353 4.16 -2.55 36.53
CA VAL A 353 5.39 -1.78 36.34
C VAL A 353 5.33 -0.39 36.97
N ALA A 354 4.16 0.22 37.09
CA ALA A 354 4.00 1.60 37.59
C ALA A 354 3.25 1.65 38.93
N PRO A 355 3.60 2.58 39.84
CA PRO A 355 2.80 2.90 41.01
C PRO A 355 1.34 3.22 40.64
N ASP A 356 0.39 2.85 41.50
CA ASP A 356 -1.06 2.87 41.20
C ASP A 356 -1.55 4.25 40.69
N ASP A 357 -1.02 5.35 41.23
CA ASP A 357 -1.41 6.72 40.89
C ASP A 357 -0.90 7.18 39.51
N VAL A 358 0.31 6.78 39.12
CA VAL A 358 0.89 7.08 37.80
C VAL A 358 0.26 6.19 36.73
N ALA A 359 0.04 4.90 37.05
CA ALA A 359 -0.65 3.97 36.17
C ALA A 359 -2.04 4.52 35.82
N ASP A 360 -2.81 4.96 36.83
CA ASP A 360 -4.16 5.50 36.65
C ASP A 360 -4.24 6.69 35.70
N ARG A 361 -3.26 7.61 35.76
CA ARG A 361 -3.18 8.78 34.86
C ARG A 361 -2.78 8.42 33.44
N MET A 362 -1.97 7.38 33.25
CA MET A 362 -1.48 6.98 31.92
C MET A 362 -2.45 6.06 31.16
N LYS A 363 -3.40 5.40 31.83
CA LYS A 363 -4.33 4.44 31.22
C LYS A 363 -5.04 4.97 29.95
N PRO A 364 -5.63 6.19 29.91
CA PRO A 364 -6.34 6.65 28.72
C PRO A 364 -5.42 6.88 27.52
N ALA A 365 -4.23 7.45 27.76
CA ALA A 365 -3.24 7.71 26.72
C ALA A 365 -2.68 6.41 26.13
N ILE A 366 -2.39 5.43 26.99
CA ILE A 366 -1.95 4.10 26.57
C ILE A 366 -3.05 3.40 25.76
N ALA A 367 -4.30 3.43 26.21
CA ALA A 367 -5.42 2.85 25.48
C ALA A 367 -5.56 3.47 24.08
N LYS A 368 -5.58 4.82 23.97
CA LYS A 368 -5.62 5.52 22.67
C LYS A 368 -4.49 5.09 21.76
N MET A 369 -3.25 5.06 22.27
CA MET A 369 -2.08 4.65 21.50
C MET A 369 -2.27 3.24 20.94
N VAL A 370 -2.74 2.32 21.76
CA VAL A 370 -2.96 0.91 21.38
C VAL A 370 -4.05 0.78 20.34
N TYR A 371 -5.20 1.44 20.54
CA TYR A 371 -6.29 1.44 19.56
C TYR A 371 -5.85 2.02 18.22
N THR A 372 -5.11 3.14 18.24
CA THR A 372 -4.57 3.78 17.04
C THR A 372 -3.53 2.91 16.35
N LEU A 373 -2.65 2.26 17.10
CA LEU A 373 -1.64 1.35 16.54
C LEU A 373 -2.30 0.12 15.91
N CYS A 374 -3.30 -0.47 16.55
CA CYS A 374 -4.01 -1.63 16.02
C CYS A 374 -4.84 -1.27 14.78
N THR A 375 -5.53 -0.11 14.78
CA THR A 375 -6.25 0.39 13.60
C THR A 375 -5.31 0.67 12.44
N THR A 376 -4.15 1.29 12.66
CA THR A 376 -3.15 1.53 11.59
C THR A 376 -2.52 0.24 11.08
N ILE A 377 -2.18 -0.72 11.95
CA ILE A 377 -1.68 -2.03 11.54
C ILE A 377 -2.72 -2.78 10.70
N GLY A 378 -3.98 -2.82 11.16
CA GLY A 378 -5.08 -3.40 10.39
C GLY A 378 -5.36 -2.64 9.09
N GLY A 379 -5.15 -1.32 9.07
CA GLY A 379 -5.15 -0.50 7.86
C GLY A 379 -4.09 -0.94 6.85
N MET A 380 -2.87 -1.26 7.30
CA MET A 380 -1.82 -1.81 6.43
C MET A 380 -2.14 -3.22 5.92
N MET A 381 -2.83 -4.04 6.71
CA MET A 381 -3.36 -5.33 6.26
C MET A 381 -4.37 -5.12 5.13
N TRP A 382 -5.31 -4.20 5.33
CA TRP A 382 -6.35 -3.88 4.37
C TRP A 382 -5.82 -3.20 3.10
N GLN A 383 -4.78 -2.36 3.22
CA GLN A 383 -4.01 -1.86 2.07
C GLN A 383 -3.37 -2.98 1.25
N SER A 384 -2.89 -4.03 1.92
CA SER A 384 -2.31 -5.18 1.22
C SER A 384 -3.39 -5.96 0.46
N ILE A 385 -4.58 -6.10 1.04
CA ILE A 385 -5.77 -6.64 0.36
C ILE A 385 -6.16 -5.77 -0.85
N GLN A 386 -6.25 -4.44 -0.69
CA GLN A 386 -6.57 -3.51 -1.77
C GLN A 386 -5.56 -3.63 -2.92
N ARG A 387 -4.25 -3.65 -2.61
CA ARG A 387 -3.17 -3.80 -3.60
C ARG A 387 -3.30 -5.10 -4.38
N ASP A 388 -3.62 -6.21 -3.70
CA ASP A 388 -3.88 -7.49 -4.37
C ASP A 388 -5.10 -7.39 -5.30
N VAL A 389 -6.23 -6.82 -4.85
CA VAL A 389 -7.41 -6.61 -5.68
C VAL A 389 -7.07 -5.82 -6.94
N GLN A 390 -6.35 -4.70 -6.79
CA GLN A 390 -5.97 -3.82 -7.88
C GLN A 390 -4.94 -4.46 -8.83
N LEU A 391 -4.03 -5.28 -8.31
CA LEU A 391 -3.07 -6.04 -9.12
C LEU A 391 -3.81 -7.04 -10.04
N PHE A 392 -4.84 -7.73 -9.52
CA PHE A 392 -5.57 -8.74 -10.26
C PHE A 392 -6.66 -8.17 -11.19
N GLU A 393 -7.11 -6.94 -10.99
CA GLU A 393 -8.24 -6.35 -11.74
C GLU A 393 -8.03 -6.32 -13.25
N PRO A 394 -6.90 -5.80 -13.80
CA PRO A 394 -6.69 -5.76 -15.25
C PRO A 394 -6.72 -7.16 -15.87
N TRP A 395 -6.09 -8.12 -15.20
CA TRP A 395 -6.02 -9.51 -15.63
C TRP A 395 -7.38 -10.21 -15.65
N ARG A 396 -8.27 -9.92 -14.68
CA ARG A 396 -9.64 -10.47 -14.70
C ARG A 396 -10.48 -9.94 -15.83
N GLN A 397 -10.27 -8.69 -16.23
CA GLN A 397 -11.00 -8.10 -17.34
C GLN A 397 -10.56 -8.74 -18.66
N LEU A 398 -9.25 -8.99 -18.81
CA LEU A 398 -8.70 -9.79 -19.91
C LEU A 398 -9.26 -11.22 -19.92
N ALA A 399 -9.40 -11.85 -18.75
CA ALA A 399 -9.95 -13.21 -18.65
C ALA A 399 -11.43 -13.31 -19.05
N ARG A 400 -12.25 -12.34 -18.60
CA ARG A 400 -13.70 -12.31 -18.88
C ARG A 400 -14.06 -11.88 -20.29
N GLY A 401 -13.08 -11.48 -21.11
CA GLY A 401 -13.34 -10.99 -22.47
C GLY A 401 -14.11 -9.67 -22.53
N ARG A 402 -14.09 -8.87 -21.45
CA ARG A 402 -14.62 -7.49 -21.47
C ARG A 402 -13.57 -6.51 -22.01
N ALA A 403 -12.72 -6.99 -22.92
CA ALA A 403 -11.57 -6.26 -23.39
C ALA A 403 -12.01 -5.16 -24.36
N ALA A 404 -11.67 -3.93 -24.02
CA ALA A 404 -11.69 -2.79 -24.93
C ALA A 404 -10.38 -2.76 -25.74
N SER A 405 -10.10 -1.65 -26.43
CA SER A 405 -8.86 -1.47 -27.21
C SER A 405 -7.57 -1.82 -26.43
N ALA A 406 -6.51 -2.17 -27.15
CA ALA A 406 -5.17 -2.47 -26.63
C ALA A 406 -4.67 -1.44 -25.59
N LEU A 407 -4.82 -0.16 -25.93
CA LEU A 407 -4.46 0.98 -25.09
C LEU A 407 -5.19 0.95 -23.75
N GLU A 408 -6.51 0.78 -23.81
CA GLU A 408 -7.32 0.78 -22.60
C GLU A 408 -6.93 -0.42 -21.71
N THR A 409 -6.77 -1.61 -22.31
CA THR A 409 -6.55 -2.86 -21.56
C THR A 409 -5.16 -3.01 -20.95
N LEU A 410 -4.10 -2.71 -21.69
CA LEU A 410 -2.73 -3.05 -21.32
C LEU A 410 -1.98 -1.89 -20.64
N VAL A 411 -2.41 -0.65 -20.92
CA VAL A 411 -1.69 0.57 -20.56
C VAL A 411 -2.50 1.42 -19.59
N GLU A 412 -3.72 1.82 -19.96
CA GLU A 412 -4.47 2.78 -19.17
C GLU A 412 -5.02 2.17 -17.88
N ARG A 413 -5.30 0.86 -17.86
CA ARG A 413 -5.95 0.16 -16.75
C ARG A 413 -5.04 -0.18 -15.54
N ASP A 414 -3.76 0.22 -15.49
CA ASP A 414 -2.95 0.04 -14.26
C ASP A 414 -3.27 1.07 -13.17
N VAL A 415 -4.00 0.63 -12.15
CA VAL A 415 -4.36 1.45 -10.96
C VAL A 415 -3.43 1.17 -9.78
N SER A 416 -2.80 -0.01 -9.76
CA SER A 416 -2.09 -0.57 -8.59
C SER A 416 -0.88 0.23 -8.10
N ARG A 417 -0.48 1.26 -8.86
CA ARG A 417 0.74 2.06 -8.66
C ARG A 417 0.55 3.33 -7.85
N HIS A 418 -0.67 3.79 -7.71
CA HIS A 418 -0.94 5.03 -7.00
C HIS A 418 -1.36 4.73 -5.56
N GLY A 419 -1.09 5.66 -4.65
CA GLY A 419 -1.62 5.58 -3.28
C GLY A 419 -3.15 5.54 -3.27
N VAL A 420 -3.72 5.17 -2.12
CA VAL A 420 -5.15 4.86 -1.94
C VAL A 420 -6.08 5.88 -2.60
N VAL A 421 -5.83 7.18 -2.38
CA VAL A 421 -6.70 8.27 -2.85
C VAL A 421 -6.69 8.39 -4.37
N HIS A 422 -5.51 8.52 -4.98
CA HIS A 422 -5.40 8.67 -6.42
C HIS A 422 -5.82 7.39 -7.15
N GLY A 423 -5.48 6.21 -6.61
CA GLY A 423 -5.94 4.92 -7.15
C GLY A 423 -7.47 4.78 -7.09
N GLY A 424 -8.10 5.23 -6.01
CA GLY A 424 -9.55 5.26 -5.85
C GLY A 424 -10.24 6.17 -6.87
N LEU A 425 -9.75 7.40 -7.03
CA LEU A 425 -10.30 8.36 -8.00
C LEU A 425 -10.18 7.85 -9.44
N LEU A 426 -9.03 7.26 -9.78
CA LEU A 426 -8.81 6.66 -11.10
C LEU A 426 -9.72 5.45 -11.32
N SER A 427 -9.96 4.64 -10.29
CA SER A 427 -10.92 3.52 -10.34
C SER A 427 -12.35 4.00 -10.57
N LEU A 428 -12.73 5.13 -9.96
CA LEU A 428 -14.07 5.72 -10.08
C LEU A 428 -14.32 6.20 -11.50
N ARG A 429 -13.35 6.93 -12.06
CA ARG A 429 -13.39 7.39 -13.46
C ARG A 429 -13.53 6.23 -14.45
N LYS A 430 -13.00 5.05 -14.13
CA LYS A 430 -13.05 3.84 -14.96
C LYS A 430 -14.26 2.93 -14.69
N GLY A 431 -15.13 3.26 -13.74
CA GLY A 431 -16.30 2.45 -13.39
C GLY A 431 -15.96 1.11 -12.72
N TRP A 432 -14.78 1.00 -12.08
CA TRP A 432 -14.32 -0.25 -11.47
C TRP A 432 -14.85 -0.42 -10.06
N LEU A 433 -16.11 -0.82 -9.94
CA LEU A 433 -16.83 -0.88 -8.66
C LEU A 433 -16.04 -1.55 -7.54
N VAL A 434 -15.41 -2.70 -7.81
CA VAL A 434 -14.65 -3.45 -6.79
C VAL A 434 -13.35 -2.75 -6.40
N SER A 435 -12.65 -2.10 -7.33
CA SER A 435 -11.41 -1.36 -7.05
C SER A 435 -11.68 -0.03 -6.33
N VAL A 436 -12.77 0.66 -6.72
CA VAL A 436 -13.29 1.84 -6.01
C VAL A 436 -13.61 1.45 -4.58
N TRP A 437 -14.37 0.37 -4.41
CA TRP A 437 -14.79 -0.14 -3.12
C TRP A 437 -13.58 -0.55 -2.25
N ALA A 438 -12.57 -1.21 -2.81
CA ALA A 438 -11.36 -1.58 -2.06
C ALA A 438 -10.59 -0.33 -1.56
N SER A 439 -10.54 0.72 -2.38
CA SER A 439 -9.93 2.00 -2.03
C SER A 439 -10.74 2.75 -0.97
N PHE A 440 -12.08 2.74 -1.11
CA PHE A 440 -13.00 3.27 -0.11
C PHE A 440 -12.84 2.57 1.24
N ALA A 441 -12.67 1.24 1.22
CA ALA A 441 -12.54 0.48 2.45
C ALA A 441 -11.22 0.81 3.18
N VAL A 442 -10.10 1.03 2.48
CA VAL A 442 -8.87 1.56 3.11
C VAL A 442 -9.06 2.99 3.62
N LEU A 443 -9.73 3.85 2.86
CA LEU A 443 -10.07 5.20 3.33
C LEU A 443 -10.88 5.14 4.63
N MET A 444 -11.84 4.23 4.74
CA MET A 444 -12.62 4.04 5.97
C MET A 444 -11.78 3.58 7.15
N VAL A 445 -10.73 2.78 6.94
CA VAL A 445 -9.78 2.42 8.01
C VAL A 445 -8.95 3.63 8.46
N HIS A 446 -8.56 4.51 7.54
CA HIS A 446 -7.88 5.78 7.88
C HIS A 446 -8.80 6.73 8.64
N VAL A 447 -10.08 6.82 8.25
CA VAL A 447 -11.11 7.53 9.03
C VAL A 447 -11.25 6.90 10.42
N ALA A 448 -11.36 5.58 10.51
CA ALA A 448 -11.38 4.84 11.77
C ALA A 448 -10.18 5.17 12.67
N THR A 449 -8.98 5.27 12.11
CA THR A 449 -7.75 5.62 12.85
C THR A 449 -7.86 6.99 13.55
N VAL A 450 -8.49 7.96 12.90
CA VAL A 450 -8.69 9.31 13.46
C VAL A 450 -9.84 9.34 14.47
N PHE A 451 -10.93 8.60 14.19
CA PHE A 451 -12.17 8.75 14.94
C PHE A 451 -12.36 7.75 16.08
N ILE A 452 -11.96 6.49 15.92
CA ILE A 452 -12.25 5.42 16.89
C ILE A 452 -11.58 5.66 18.25
N PRO A 453 -10.27 5.95 18.34
CA PRO A 453 -9.62 6.08 19.66
C PRO A 453 -10.26 7.18 20.53
N PRO A 454 -10.54 8.38 20.00
CA PRO A 454 -11.34 9.38 20.71
C PRO A 454 -12.75 8.92 21.12
N LEU A 455 -13.46 8.23 20.22
CA LEU A 455 -14.82 7.75 20.50
C LEU A 455 -14.86 6.66 21.55
N LEU A 456 -13.84 5.80 21.63
CA LEU A 456 -13.73 4.81 22.69
C LEU A 456 -13.48 5.48 24.03
N GLU A 457 -12.54 6.43 24.11
CA GLU A 457 -12.35 7.25 25.31
C GLU A 457 -13.67 7.92 25.75
N LEU A 458 -14.46 8.41 24.80
CA LEU A 458 -15.76 9.02 25.00
C LEU A 458 -16.77 8.06 25.65
N VAL A 459 -16.91 6.86 25.08
CA VAL A 459 -17.83 5.81 25.58
C VAL A 459 -17.44 5.36 26.99
N TYR A 460 -16.13 5.26 27.26
CA TYR A 460 -15.64 4.94 28.60
C TYR A 460 -15.91 6.06 29.60
N ALA A 461 -15.66 7.32 29.23
CA ALA A 461 -15.90 8.47 30.10
C ALA A 461 -17.39 8.65 30.44
N ALA A 462 -18.29 8.36 29.49
CA ALA A 462 -19.74 8.44 29.65
C ALA A 462 -20.34 7.33 30.54
N GLY A 463 -19.55 6.38 31.03
CA GLY A 463 -20.01 5.39 31.99
C GLY A 463 -20.89 4.27 31.43
N MET A 464 -20.95 4.09 30.10
CA MET A 464 -21.76 3.05 29.46
C MET A 464 -21.20 1.61 29.64
N VAL A 465 -20.10 1.45 30.38
CA VAL A 465 -19.47 0.17 30.71
C VAL A 465 -19.17 0.14 32.22
N ASP A 466 -20.02 -0.54 32.98
CA ASP A 466 -19.94 -0.60 34.45
C ASP A 466 -18.70 -1.36 34.97
N ALA A 467 -18.06 -2.19 34.14
CA ALA A 467 -16.84 -2.95 34.46
C ALA A 467 -15.53 -2.18 34.17
N SER A 468 -15.62 -0.86 33.96
CA SER A 468 -14.50 -0.03 33.53
C SER A 468 -13.52 0.29 34.67
N PRO A 469 -12.19 0.22 34.46
CA PRO A 469 -11.19 0.67 35.42
C PRO A 469 -11.05 2.21 35.49
N PHE A 470 -11.91 2.97 34.79
CA PHE A 470 -11.91 4.43 34.72
C PHE A 470 -13.07 5.02 35.55
N LYS A 471 -12.82 6.14 36.25
CA LYS A 471 -13.82 6.82 37.08
C LYS A 471 -14.92 7.43 36.18
N GLN A 472 -16.16 6.93 36.30
CA GLN A 472 -17.37 7.50 35.67
C GLN A 472 -17.45 9.01 35.95
N ARG A 473 -17.61 9.84 34.92
CA ARG A 473 -17.82 11.29 35.09
C ARG A 473 -19.09 11.74 34.35
N GLU A 474 -20.02 12.34 35.08
CA GLU A 474 -21.29 12.89 34.57
C GLU A 474 -21.13 14.27 33.86
N ILE A 475 -19.95 14.58 33.32
CA ILE A 475 -19.59 15.95 32.87
C ILE A 475 -18.94 15.87 31.47
N GLY A 476 -19.45 16.62 30.49
CA GLY A 476 -18.86 16.89 29.17
C GLY A 476 -19.88 17.11 28.04
N VAL A 477 -19.40 17.44 26.82
CA VAL A 477 -20.09 17.15 25.51
C VAL A 477 -20.61 15.69 25.46
N LEU A 478 -20.05 14.87 26.33
CA LEU A 478 -20.32 13.49 26.71
C LEU A 478 -21.74 13.23 27.24
N THR A 479 -22.46 14.25 27.72
CA THR A 479 -23.80 14.05 28.31
C THR A 479 -24.92 14.26 27.28
N GLY A 480 -25.95 13.41 27.35
CA GLY A 480 -27.15 13.52 26.53
C GLY A 480 -26.98 13.12 25.06
N SER A 481 -27.67 13.83 24.16
CA SER A 481 -27.80 13.44 22.74
C SER A 481 -26.51 13.55 21.92
N LYS A 482 -25.59 14.45 22.29
CA LYS A 482 -24.32 14.67 21.58
C LYS A 482 -23.33 13.51 21.77
N GLY A 483 -23.17 13.03 23.00
CA GLY A 483 -22.35 11.84 23.32
C GLY A 483 -22.87 10.57 22.65
N LEU A 484 -24.19 10.37 22.66
CA LEU A 484 -24.84 9.25 21.97
C LEU A 484 -24.64 9.32 20.44
N ALA A 485 -24.78 10.51 19.82
CA ALA A 485 -24.52 10.68 18.40
C ALA A 485 -23.08 10.30 18.02
N LEU A 486 -22.10 10.72 18.82
CA LEU A 486 -20.70 10.36 18.64
C LEU A 486 -20.47 8.84 18.78
N ALA A 487 -21.03 8.19 19.80
CA ALA A 487 -20.92 6.73 19.95
C ALA A 487 -21.51 5.96 18.74
N ILE A 488 -22.67 6.41 18.24
CA ILE A 488 -23.29 5.84 17.03
C ILE A 488 -22.37 6.00 15.82
N THR A 489 -21.68 7.13 15.65
CA THR A 489 -20.73 7.30 14.53
C THR A 489 -19.58 6.29 14.59
N GLY A 490 -19.09 5.95 15.79
CA GLY A 490 -18.04 4.94 15.97
C GLY A 490 -18.50 3.54 15.56
N ILE A 491 -19.71 3.16 15.97
CA ILE A 491 -20.34 1.90 15.58
C ILE A 491 -20.59 1.87 14.06
N ALA A 492 -21.05 2.98 13.48
CA ALA A 492 -21.31 3.08 12.05
C ALA A 492 -20.02 2.90 11.22
N ILE A 493 -18.90 3.51 11.61
CA ILE A 493 -17.60 3.34 10.93
C ILE A 493 -17.19 1.87 10.94
N HIS A 494 -17.29 1.20 12.09
CA HIS A 494 -16.98 -0.22 12.19
C HIS A 494 -17.93 -1.10 11.36
N LEU A 495 -19.23 -0.82 11.39
CA LEU A 495 -20.21 -1.52 10.54
C LEU A 495 -19.88 -1.37 9.06
N VAL A 496 -19.44 -0.19 8.62
CA VAL A 496 -19.00 0.03 7.24
C VAL A 496 -17.77 -0.84 6.91
N ILE A 497 -16.78 -0.95 7.81
CA ILE A 497 -15.61 -1.84 7.64
C ILE A 497 -16.04 -3.32 7.54
N PHE A 498 -17.03 -3.74 8.33
CA PHE A 498 -17.57 -5.10 8.24
C PHE A 498 -18.35 -5.35 6.95
N CYS A 499 -19.22 -4.41 6.53
CA CYS A 499 -19.93 -4.49 5.26
C CYS A 499 -18.94 -4.55 4.09
N ASN A 500 -17.83 -3.82 4.20
CA ASN A 500 -16.71 -3.88 3.30
C ASN A 500 -16.15 -5.33 3.23
N LEU A 501 -15.80 -5.95 4.35
CA LEU A 501 -15.38 -7.36 4.37
C LEU A 501 -16.36 -8.27 3.61
N VAL A 502 -17.66 -8.18 3.95
CA VAL A 502 -18.70 -9.03 3.35
C VAL A 502 -18.76 -8.84 1.84
N PHE A 503 -18.70 -7.60 1.36
CA PHE A 503 -18.68 -7.31 -0.08
C PHE A 503 -17.48 -7.97 -0.79
N LEU A 504 -16.27 -7.90 -0.21
CA LEU A 504 -15.10 -8.56 -0.79
C LEU A 504 -15.29 -10.08 -0.90
N LEU A 505 -15.81 -10.71 0.15
CA LEU A 505 -16.05 -12.14 0.18
C LEU A 505 -17.09 -12.58 -0.86
N LEU A 506 -18.14 -11.77 -1.07
CA LEU A 506 -19.20 -12.03 -2.04
C LEU A 506 -18.81 -11.68 -3.49
N SER A 507 -17.86 -10.77 -3.70
CA SER A 507 -17.44 -10.30 -5.03
C SER A 507 -16.76 -11.36 -5.92
N GLY A 508 -16.45 -12.53 -5.37
CA GLY A 508 -15.69 -13.59 -6.05
C GLY A 508 -14.19 -13.28 -6.19
N ARG A 509 -13.69 -12.22 -5.53
CA ARG A 509 -12.27 -11.80 -5.59
C ARG A 509 -11.31 -12.73 -4.87
N THR A 510 -11.83 -13.58 -3.99
CA THR A 510 -11.06 -14.60 -3.28
C THR A 510 -10.85 -15.90 -4.08
N ARG A 511 -11.47 -16.04 -5.25
CA ARG A 511 -11.30 -17.22 -6.13
C ARG A 511 -10.10 -17.03 -7.07
N PRO A 512 -9.18 -18.01 -7.17
CA PRO A 512 -8.06 -17.96 -8.11
C PRO A 512 -8.56 -18.17 -9.55
N PHE A 513 -7.98 -17.43 -10.51
CA PHE A 513 -8.36 -17.48 -11.94
C PHE A 513 -7.15 -17.48 -12.89
N MET A 514 -5.94 -17.56 -12.35
CA MET A 514 -4.69 -17.61 -13.12
C MET A 514 -3.75 -18.65 -12.53
N PRO A 515 -2.81 -19.22 -13.30
CA PRO A 515 -1.88 -20.21 -12.77
C PRO A 515 -1.01 -19.73 -11.60
N ARG A 516 -0.70 -18.44 -11.57
CA ARG A 516 0.20 -17.75 -10.63
C ARG A 516 -0.21 -16.28 -10.49
N ARG A 517 0.22 -15.65 -9.41
CA ARG A 517 0.09 -14.21 -9.22
C ARG A 517 1.02 -13.42 -10.17
N PRO A 518 0.57 -12.31 -10.80
CA PRO A 518 1.37 -11.52 -11.74
C PRO A 518 2.17 -10.42 -11.02
N ALA A 519 2.73 -10.71 -9.84
CA ALA A 519 3.40 -9.69 -9.02
C ALA A 519 4.86 -9.46 -9.39
N THR A 520 5.54 -10.50 -9.88
CA THR A 520 6.93 -10.44 -10.33
C THR A 520 7.00 -10.20 -11.84
N LEU A 521 8.07 -9.54 -12.31
CA LEU A 521 8.30 -9.36 -13.75
C LEU A 521 8.34 -10.70 -14.46
N ALA A 522 8.98 -11.71 -13.88
CA ALA A 522 9.05 -13.03 -14.47
C ALA A 522 7.68 -13.69 -14.65
N SER A 523 6.77 -13.54 -13.68
CA SER A 523 5.42 -14.08 -13.80
C SER A 523 4.66 -13.42 -14.95
N GLN A 524 4.75 -12.09 -15.06
CA GLN A 524 4.14 -11.33 -16.15
C GLN A 524 4.74 -11.71 -17.51
N ILE A 525 6.08 -11.78 -17.61
CA ILE A 525 6.78 -12.16 -18.83
C ILE A 525 6.41 -13.57 -19.28
N LEU A 526 6.29 -14.52 -18.36
CA LEU A 526 5.87 -15.89 -18.71
C LEU A 526 4.45 -15.92 -19.32
N TYR A 527 3.57 -14.98 -18.99
CA TYR A 527 2.25 -14.83 -19.61
C TYR A 527 2.25 -14.14 -20.98
N VAL A 528 3.34 -13.49 -21.38
CA VAL A 528 3.39 -12.72 -22.64
C VAL A 528 4.47 -13.19 -23.60
N CYS A 529 5.45 -13.97 -23.14
CA CYS A 529 6.61 -14.40 -23.94
C CYS A 529 6.26 -15.33 -25.12
N ARG A 530 5.06 -15.92 -25.14
CA ARG A 530 4.56 -16.79 -26.23
C ARG A 530 3.55 -16.09 -27.13
N SER A 531 3.29 -14.81 -26.87
CA SER A 531 2.21 -14.07 -27.50
C SER A 531 2.75 -13.29 -28.71
N ASP A 532 2.89 -13.98 -29.84
CA ASP A 532 3.54 -13.44 -31.02
C ASP A 532 2.91 -12.11 -31.47
N ARG A 533 1.58 -12.06 -31.53
CA ARG A 533 0.86 -10.86 -32.01
C ARG A 533 0.88 -9.72 -30.99
N LEU A 534 0.78 -10.05 -29.70
CA LEU A 534 0.98 -9.07 -28.64
C LEU A 534 2.38 -8.44 -28.71
N LEU A 535 3.43 -9.24 -28.89
CA LEU A 535 4.80 -8.73 -28.98
C LEU A 535 4.98 -7.86 -30.23
N ASP A 536 4.44 -8.28 -31.37
CA ASP A 536 4.49 -7.51 -32.62
C ASP A 536 3.74 -6.17 -32.50
N ALA A 537 2.61 -6.11 -31.79
CA ALA A 537 1.88 -4.87 -31.54
C ALA A 537 2.62 -3.87 -30.62
N PHE A 538 3.68 -4.32 -29.94
CA PHE A 538 4.56 -3.49 -29.12
C PHE A 538 5.95 -3.31 -29.78
N ALA A 539 6.12 -3.72 -31.03
CA ALA A 539 7.35 -3.52 -31.78
C ALA A 539 7.72 -2.03 -31.83
N HIS A 540 9.00 -1.71 -31.70
CA HIS A 540 9.56 -0.35 -31.68
C HIS A 540 9.05 0.55 -30.53
N THR A 541 8.33 0.03 -29.54
CA THR A 541 7.81 0.85 -28.42
C THR A 541 8.69 0.85 -27.17
N SER A 542 9.80 0.10 -27.16
CA SER A 542 10.64 -0.08 -25.97
C SER A 542 11.24 1.21 -25.39
N MET A 543 11.47 2.21 -26.25
CA MET A 543 11.98 3.53 -25.89
C MET A 543 10.92 4.63 -26.00
N ALA A 544 9.71 4.29 -26.44
CA ALA A 544 8.65 5.25 -26.72
C ALA A 544 8.17 5.95 -25.45
N SER A 545 7.79 7.22 -25.56
CA SER A 545 7.15 7.91 -24.45
C SER A 545 5.78 7.31 -24.13
N SER A 546 5.27 7.61 -22.94
CA SER A 546 3.93 7.23 -22.51
C SER A 546 2.80 7.68 -23.46
N ALA A 547 3.02 8.78 -24.19
CA ALA A 547 2.08 9.32 -25.19
C ALA A 547 2.24 8.62 -26.54
N GLU A 548 3.48 8.40 -26.99
CA GLU A 548 3.78 7.65 -28.21
C GLU A 548 3.29 6.20 -28.13
N LEU A 549 3.50 5.51 -27.00
CA LEU A 549 2.98 4.16 -26.78
C LEU A 549 1.45 4.15 -26.86
N ALA A 550 0.79 5.18 -26.31
CA ALA A 550 -0.66 5.28 -26.37
C ALA A 550 -1.14 5.45 -27.82
N GLN A 551 -0.51 6.35 -28.57
CA GLN A 551 -0.80 6.56 -29.98
C GLN A 551 -0.57 5.30 -30.82
N HIS A 552 0.54 4.60 -30.61
CA HIS A 552 0.91 3.37 -31.33
C HIS A 552 -0.08 2.22 -31.10
N LEU A 553 -0.51 2.02 -29.86
CA LEU A 553 -1.50 0.99 -29.55
C LEU A 553 -2.90 1.36 -30.03
N SER A 554 -3.23 2.66 -30.03
CA SER A 554 -4.50 3.14 -30.57
C SER A 554 -4.61 2.91 -32.08
N SER A 555 -3.50 3.03 -32.82
CA SER A 555 -3.47 2.76 -34.26
C SER A 555 -3.52 1.27 -34.60
N HIS A 556 -2.99 0.39 -33.74
CA HIS A 556 -3.07 -1.06 -33.94
C HIS A 556 -4.49 -1.61 -33.79
N GLY A 557 -5.28 -1.07 -32.86
CA GLY A 557 -6.70 -1.43 -32.69
C GLY A 557 -6.98 -2.87 -32.20
N GLY A 558 -5.95 -3.64 -31.85
CA GLY A 558 -6.08 -5.04 -31.41
C GLY A 558 -6.89 -5.19 -30.10
N THR A 559 -7.58 -6.32 -29.96
CA THR A 559 -8.27 -6.71 -28.72
C THR A 559 -7.56 -7.89 -28.09
N TYR A 560 -7.35 -7.86 -26.77
CA TYR A 560 -6.53 -8.87 -26.09
C TYR A 560 -7.32 -9.61 -25.03
N ARG A 561 -7.03 -10.90 -24.84
CA ARG A 561 -7.61 -11.72 -23.77
C ARG A 561 -6.54 -12.48 -23.01
N PHE A 562 -6.87 -12.82 -21.77
CA PHE A 562 -6.09 -13.74 -20.96
C PHE A 562 -6.80 -15.09 -20.90
N GLY A 563 -6.08 -16.20 -21.07
CA GLY A 563 -6.65 -17.53 -20.93
C GLY A 563 -5.82 -18.59 -21.63
N TRP A 564 -6.46 -19.73 -21.92
CA TRP A 564 -5.88 -20.79 -22.72
C TRP A 564 -5.98 -20.44 -24.21
N PHE A 565 -4.85 -20.50 -24.91
CA PHE A 565 -4.74 -20.35 -26.36
C PHE A 565 -4.12 -21.61 -26.96
N LEU A 566 -4.58 -21.97 -28.15
CA LEU A 566 -4.02 -23.08 -28.93
C LEU A 566 -3.02 -22.53 -29.94
N TRP A 567 -1.79 -23.04 -29.91
CA TRP A 567 -0.82 -22.77 -30.97
C TRP A 567 -1.25 -23.53 -32.24
N PRO A 568 -1.58 -22.84 -33.36
CA PRO A 568 -2.14 -23.51 -34.55
C PRO A 568 -1.21 -24.59 -35.12
N TRP A 569 0.09 -24.29 -35.19
CA TRP A 569 1.11 -25.12 -35.81
C TRP A 569 1.54 -26.31 -34.95
N ARG A 570 1.66 -26.10 -33.62
CA ARG A 570 2.16 -27.12 -32.68
C ARG A 570 1.05 -27.94 -32.03
N ARG A 571 -0.22 -27.50 -32.14
CA ARG A 571 -1.38 -28.05 -31.42
C ARG A 571 -1.17 -28.13 -29.90
N ILE A 572 -0.40 -27.19 -29.35
CA ILE A 572 -0.07 -27.11 -27.93
C ILE A 572 -0.90 -26.00 -27.29
N TRP A 573 -1.48 -26.29 -26.14
CA TRP A 573 -2.20 -25.30 -25.35
C TRP A 573 -1.27 -24.59 -24.38
N PHE A 574 -1.41 -23.27 -24.29
CA PHE A 574 -0.66 -22.46 -23.35
C PHE A 574 -1.54 -21.35 -22.77
N VAL A 575 -1.15 -20.86 -21.60
CA VAL A 575 -1.83 -19.77 -20.89
C VAL A 575 -1.08 -18.49 -21.15
N ALA A 576 -1.74 -17.51 -21.76
CA ALA A 576 -1.10 -16.25 -22.10
C ALA A 576 -2.10 -15.09 -22.15
N VAL A 577 -1.57 -13.88 -22.31
CA VAL A 577 -2.30 -12.72 -22.84
C VAL A 577 -2.01 -12.65 -24.33
N GLU A 578 -3.01 -12.79 -25.19
CA GLU A 578 -2.81 -12.76 -26.64
C GLU A 578 -3.98 -12.07 -27.36
N GLU A 579 -3.72 -11.59 -28.57
CA GLU A 579 -4.70 -10.93 -29.43
C GLU A 579 -5.83 -11.90 -29.83
N GLN A 580 -7.07 -11.48 -29.60
CA GLN A 580 -8.27 -12.22 -30.00
C GLN A 580 -8.59 -11.94 -31.48
N THR A 581 -8.21 -12.88 -32.36
CA THR A 581 -8.63 -12.85 -33.77
C THR A 581 -9.86 -13.73 -34.03
N PRO A 582 -10.65 -13.44 -35.07
CA PRO A 582 -11.69 -14.35 -35.53
C PRO A 582 -11.13 -15.76 -35.77
N GLY A 583 -11.79 -16.79 -35.22
CA GLY A 583 -11.36 -18.19 -35.35
C GLY A 583 -10.22 -18.64 -34.44
N ALA A 584 -9.63 -17.76 -33.60
CA ALA A 584 -8.65 -18.18 -32.60
C ALA A 584 -9.31 -19.08 -31.54
N ALA A 585 -8.73 -20.26 -31.31
CA ALA A 585 -9.17 -21.15 -30.25
C ALA A 585 -8.73 -20.59 -28.89
N TRP A 586 -9.70 -20.04 -28.16
CA TRP A 586 -9.53 -19.48 -26.82
C TRP A 586 -10.48 -20.13 -25.82
N ARG A 587 -10.01 -20.34 -24.58
CA ARG A 587 -10.84 -20.78 -23.45
C ARG A 587 -10.47 -20.00 -22.19
N GLU A 588 -11.47 -19.73 -21.35
CA GLU A 588 -11.22 -19.15 -20.03
C GLU A 588 -10.36 -20.10 -19.19
N PHE A 589 -9.42 -19.54 -18.42
CA PHE A 589 -8.64 -20.33 -17.49
C PHE A 589 -9.49 -20.71 -16.28
N ASP A 590 -9.68 -22.01 -16.06
CA ASP A 590 -10.45 -22.54 -14.93
C ASP A 590 -9.67 -23.66 -14.23
N PHE A 591 -9.52 -23.55 -12.91
CA PHE A 591 -8.90 -24.58 -12.08
C PHE A 591 -9.73 -25.85 -11.98
N ALA A 592 -11.06 -25.79 -12.16
CA ALA A 592 -11.96 -26.92 -12.00
C ALA A 592 -11.90 -27.94 -13.16
N ARG A 593 -11.50 -27.49 -14.36
CA ARG A 593 -11.44 -28.35 -15.56
C ARG A 593 -10.11 -29.10 -15.72
N GLY A 594 -9.11 -28.78 -14.89
CA GLY A 594 -7.77 -29.38 -14.95
C GLY A 594 -7.06 -29.19 -16.30
N THR A 595 -5.89 -29.83 -16.47
CA THR A 595 -5.21 -29.92 -17.78
C THR A 595 -5.65 -31.12 -18.60
N TYR A 596 -6.62 -31.91 -18.15
CA TYR A 596 -7.01 -33.18 -18.78
C TYR A 596 -7.61 -33.01 -20.18
N ASP A 597 -8.26 -31.86 -20.46
CA ASP A 597 -8.71 -31.48 -21.81
C ASP A 597 -7.57 -30.95 -22.71
N PHE A 598 -6.38 -30.73 -22.14
CA PHE A 598 -5.24 -30.05 -22.74
C PHE A 598 -4.02 -31.00 -22.78
N GLN A 599 -4.22 -32.24 -23.26
CA GLN A 599 -3.26 -33.36 -23.26
C GLN A 599 -1.92 -33.09 -23.97
N TYR A 600 -1.76 -31.96 -24.67
CA TYR A 600 -0.55 -31.59 -25.38
C TYR A 600 0.00 -30.25 -24.84
N CYS A 601 0.34 -30.23 -23.55
CA CYS A 601 1.00 -29.09 -22.91
C CYS A 601 2.49 -29.41 -22.70
N MET A 602 3.33 -29.14 -23.70
CA MET A 602 4.79 -29.04 -23.52
C MET A 602 5.32 -27.71 -24.04
#